data_AF-A0A2A2D900-F1
#
_entry.id   AF-A0A2A2D900-F1
#
_cell.length_a   1.000
_cell.length_b   1.000
_cell.length_c   1.000
_cell.angle_alpha   90.00
_cell.angle_beta   90.00
_cell.angle_gamma   90.00
#
_symmetry.space_group_name_H-M   'P 1'
#
loop_
_entity.id
_entity.type
_entity.pdbx_description
1 polymer ?
#
loop_
_entity_poly.entity_id
_entity_poly.type
_entity_poly.pdbx_seq_one_letter_code
_entity_poly.pdbx_strand_id
1 'polypeptide(L)'
;MVRNHARKGDATRRRAATGENHRQAVEAVRDDAADELVMFADFPAPVLDGADPCPSCDGAGVSGECYEQPGDEGRPVLLVEEMCRTCRGCGRADHEECAPGIHAGDDEDDERFGYTDDQEDDEPSCYSCGGKHFNFMPGIGEDQQAEAARAELMERAHAQGMTEWDVMGAATFGELDQVLGAGAQALAEAADTTTYLRVPCGCAENLMRTVRRSELEVSA
;
A
#
# COMPACT_ATOMS: atom_id res chain seq x y z
N MET A 1 -12.44 -3.23 7.86
CA MET A 1 -13.61 -3.01 8.77
C MET A 1 -13.34 -3.30 10.26
N VAL A 2 -12.18 -3.87 10.62
CA VAL A 2 -11.84 -4.31 12.00
C VAL A 2 -11.65 -3.15 13.01
N ARG A 3 -11.07 -2.01 12.60
CA ARG A 3 -10.82 -0.82 13.46
C ARG A 3 -12.07 -0.23 14.09
N ASN A 4 -13.16 -0.09 13.32
CA ASN A 4 -14.42 0.46 13.85
C ASN A 4 -15.08 -0.49 14.85
N HIS A 5 -14.92 -1.80 14.67
CA HIS A 5 -15.43 -2.79 15.61
C HIS A 5 -14.60 -2.86 16.90
N ALA A 6 -13.27 -2.83 16.80
CA ALA A 6 -12.37 -2.78 17.96
C ALA A 6 -12.62 -1.52 18.80
N ARG A 7 -12.62 -0.33 18.18
CA ARG A 7 -12.88 0.96 18.86
C ARG A 7 -14.28 1.04 19.47
N LYS A 8 -15.28 0.42 18.83
CA LYS A 8 -16.65 0.31 19.39
C LYS A 8 -16.68 -0.62 20.62
N GLY A 9 -15.91 -1.71 20.59
CA GLY A 9 -15.70 -2.58 21.74
C GLY A 9 -15.04 -1.86 22.91
N ASP A 10 -14.00 -1.08 22.62
CA ASP A 10 -13.23 -0.32 23.61
C ASP A 10 -14.08 0.78 24.26
N ALA A 11 -14.81 1.54 23.44
CA ALA A 11 -15.76 2.54 23.94
C ALA A 11 -16.84 1.89 24.83
N THR A 12 -17.31 0.70 24.46
CA THR A 12 -18.30 -0.03 25.28
C THR A 12 -17.71 -0.47 26.62
N ARG A 13 -16.48 -1.00 26.65
CA ARG A 13 -15.79 -1.38 27.90
C ARG A 13 -15.53 -0.15 28.78
N ARG A 14 -15.09 0.96 28.20
CA ARG A 14 -14.83 2.21 28.94
C ARG A 14 -16.09 2.75 29.60
N ARG A 15 -17.23 2.78 28.90
CA ARG A 15 -18.53 3.16 29.49
C ARG A 15 -18.89 2.31 30.69
N ALA A 16 -18.70 0.99 30.59
CA ALA A 16 -19.00 0.07 31.67
C ALA A 16 -18.11 0.31 32.90
N ALA A 17 -16.86 0.71 32.70
CA ALA A 17 -15.91 0.98 33.78
C ALA A 17 -16.07 2.37 34.44
N THR A 18 -16.40 3.39 33.66
CA THR A 18 -16.35 4.81 34.09
C THR A 18 -17.73 5.44 34.33
N GLY A 19 -18.79 4.86 33.77
CA GLY A 19 -20.12 5.48 33.75
C GLY A 19 -20.28 6.62 32.73
N GLU A 20 -19.25 6.89 31.90
CA GLU A 20 -19.31 7.89 30.83
C GLU A 20 -20.43 7.59 29.82
N ASN A 21 -20.99 8.64 29.20
CA ASN A 21 -21.92 8.45 28.09
C ASN A 21 -21.17 7.98 26.82
N HIS A 22 -21.90 7.48 25.82
CA HIS A 22 -21.27 6.88 24.64
C HIS A 22 -20.37 7.84 23.86
N ARG A 23 -20.77 9.12 23.75
CA ARG A 23 -19.97 10.13 23.06
C ARG A 23 -18.65 10.37 23.78
N GLN A 24 -18.70 10.58 25.10
CA GLN A 24 -17.51 10.78 25.93
C GLN A 24 -16.55 9.60 25.86
N ALA A 25 -17.07 8.37 25.93
CA ALA A 25 -16.23 7.18 25.85
C ALA A 25 -15.61 6.97 24.46
N VAL A 26 -16.31 7.33 23.37
CA VAL A 26 -15.75 7.28 22.02
C VAL A 26 -14.67 8.36 21.84
N GLU A 27 -14.91 9.56 22.36
CA GLU A 27 -13.95 10.67 22.33
C GLU A 27 -12.69 10.32 23.11
N ALA A 28 -12.82 9.82 24.34
CA ALA A 28 -11.67 9.39 25.13
C ALA A 28 -10.90 8.21 24.52
N VAL A 29 -11.57 7.24 23.89
CA VAL A 29 -10.88 6.15 23.16
C VAL A 29 -10.15 6.68 21.93
N ARG A 30 -10.65 7.73 21.29
CA ARG A 30 -9.93 8.41 20.21
C ARG A 30 -8.72 9.17 20.73
N ASP A 31 -8.85 9.89 21.84
CA ASP A 31 -7.74 10.61 22.48
C ASP A 31 -6.65 9.63 22.95
N ASP A 32 -7.04 8.53 23.60
CA ASP A 32 -6.12 7.47 24.02
C ASP A 32 -5.36 6.87 22.81
N ALA A 33 -6.03 6.70 21.67
CA ALA A 33 -5.42 6.22 20.43
C ALA A 33 -4.54 7.28 19.73
N ALA A 34 -4.86 8.57 19.88
CA ALA A 34 -4.08 9.68 19.34
C ALA A 34 -2.74 9.85 20.07
N ASP A 35 -2.70 9.47 21.35
CA ASP A 35 -1.49 9.44 22.18
C ASP A 35 -0.72 8.11 22.08
N GLU A 36 -1.20 7.14 21.30
CA GLU A 36 -0.50 5.89 21.05
C GLU A 36 0.81 6.15 20.31
N LEU A 37 1.90 5.56 20.82
CA LEU A 37 3.19 5.57 20.13
C LEU A 37 3.17 4.53 19.01
N VAL A 38 3.66 4.94 17.84
CA VAL A 38 3.83 4.10 16.65
C VAL A 38 5.24 4.26 16.11
N MET A 39 5.74 3.23 15.44
CA MET A 39 6.95 3.30 14.63
C MET A 39 6.60 3.68 13.20
N PHE A 40 7.37 4.60 12.62
CA PHE A 40 7.20 5.07 11.25
C PHE A 40 8.57 5.32 10.61
N ALA A 41 8.69 5.05 9.31
CA ALA A 41 9.90 5.29 8.54
C ALA A 41 9.74 6.56 7.70
N ASP A 42 10.57 7.57 7.91
CA ASP A 42 10.53 8.79 7.09
C ASP A 42 11.34 8.58 5.80
N PHE A 43 10.71 8.00 4.78
CA PHE A 43 11.32 7.93 3.46
C PHE A 43 11.15 9.27 2.73
N PRO A 44 12.20 9.79 2.07
CA PRO A 44 12.06 10.96 1.22
C PRO A 44 11.12 10.66 0.05
N ALA A 45 10.45 11.70 -0.45
CA ALA A 45 9.72 11.60 -1.71
C ALA A 45 10.68 11.25 -2.87
N PRO A 46 10.20 10.54 -3.90
CA PRO A 46 10.98 10.27 -5.10
C PRO A 46 11.54 11.54 -5.74
N VAL A 47 12.76 11.45 -6.28
CA VAL A 47 13.34 12.53 -7.07
C VAL A 47 12.74 12.50 -8.48
N LEU A 48 12.12 13.60 -8.88
CA LEU A 48 11.43 13.70 -10.17
C LEU A 48 12.31 14.21 -11.31
N ASP A 49 13.50 14.77 -11.04
CA ASP A 49 14.45 15.27 -12.05
C ASP A 49 13.84 16.19 -13.12
N GLY A 50 12.84 16.99 -12.73
CA GLY A 50 12.14 17.91 -13.63
C GLY A 50 10.93 17.32 -14.36
N ALA A 51 10.63 16.04 -14.15
CA ALA A 51 9.38 15.43 -14.60
C ALA A 51 8.18 15.99 -13.81
N ASP A 52 7.01 16.01 -14.47
CA ASP A 52 5.77 16.43 -13.84
C ASP A 52 5.35 15.47 -12.71
N PRO A 53 4.89 15.98 -11.56
CA PRO A 53 4.47 15.16 -10.45
C PRO A 53 3.17 14.42 -10.75
N CYS A 54 3.05 13.20 -10.23
CA CYS A 54 1.83 12.41 -10.32
C CYS A 54 0.64 13.20 -9.74
N PRO A 55 -0.45 13.40 -10.49
CA PRO A 55 -1.58 14.21 -10.03
C PRO A 55 -2.34 13.59 -8.84
N SER A 56 -2.20 12.28 -8.62
CA SER A 56 -2.89 11.56 -7.55
C SER A 56 -2.17 11.65 -6.20
N CYS A 57 -0.84 11.79 -6.19
CA CYS A 57 -0.03 11.84 -4.96
C CYS A 57 0.88 13.07 -4.86
N ASP A 58 0.75 14.03 -5.78
CA ASP A 58 1.56 15.24 -5.86
C ASP A 58 3.08 14.97 -5.79
N GLY A 59 3.52 13.90 -6.45
CA GLY A 59 4.94 13.52 -6.46
C GLY A 59 5.41 12.65 -5.30
N ALA A 60 4.59 12.41 -4.27
CA ALA A 60 5.02 11.70 -3.07
C ALA A 60 5.33 10.21 -3.29
N GLY A 61 4.75 9.60 -4.34
CA GLY A 61 4.86 8.16 -4.60
C GLY A 61 3.99 7.29 -3.70
N VAL A 62 3.43 7.84 -2.61
CA VAL A 62 2.52 7.15 -1.68
C VAL A 62 1.12 7.75 -1.73
N SER A 63 0.09 7.01 -1.32
CA SER A 63 -1.30 7.51 -1.31
C SER A 63 -1.64 8.35 -0.07
N GLY A 64 -0.80 8.28 0.97
CA GLY A 64 -1.07 8.84 2.30
C GLY A 64 -1.78 7.86 3.25
N GLU A 65 -2.35 6.77 2.73
CA GLU A 65 -2.92 5.71 3.57
C GLU A 65 -1.81 4.89 4.26
N CYS A 66 -2.08 4.48 5.50
CA CYS A 66 -1.15 3.70 6.32
C CYS A 66 -1.79 2.43 6.89
N TYR A 67 -1.04 1.34 6.82
CA TYR A 67 -1.40 0.03 7.35
C TYR A 67 -0.57 -0.29 8.59
N GLU A 68 -1.19 -0.99 9.54
CA GLU A 68 -0.53 -1.40 10.77
C GLU A 68 0.07 -2.79 10.59
N GLN A 69 1.38 -2.88 10.71
CA GLN A 69 2.09 -4.12 10.90
C GLN A 69 2.31 -4.34 12.41
N PRO A 70 1.69 -5.38 13.01
CA PRO A 70 1.85 -5.65 14.43
C PRO A 70 3.32 -5.79 14.81
N GLY A 71 3.73 -5.12 15.89
CA GLY A 71 5.04 -5.32 16.51
C GLY A 71 5.08 -6.58 17.36
N ASP A 72 6.27 -7.14 17.56
CA ASP A 72 6.52 -8.17 18.56
C ASP A 72 6.41 -7.61 19.99
N GLU A 73 6.30 -8.49 20.99
CA GLU A 73 6.07 -8.14 22.40
C GLU A 73 6.91 -6.94 22.88
N GLY A 74 6.22 -5.84 23.20
CA GLY A 74 6.81 -4.61 23.74
C GLY A 74 7.28 -3.59 22.71
N ARG A 75 7.22 -3.90 21.40
CA ARG A 75 7.49 -2.92 20.34
C ARG A 75 6.20 -2.20 19.93
N PRO A 76 6.25 -0.88 19.69
CA PRO A 76 5.13 -0.17 19.07
C PRO A 76 4.77 -0.76 17.72
N VAL A 77 3.51 -0.57 17.30
CA VAL A 77 3.03 -0.95 15.97
C VAL A 77 3.81 -0.18 14.90
N LEU A 78 4.21 -0.87 13.82
CA LEU A 78 4.82 -0.25 12.66
C LEU A 78 3.71 0.22 11.71
N LEU A 79 3.74 1.49 11.32
CA LEU A 79 2.94 2.00 10.22
C LEU A 79 3.73 1.88 8.91
N VAL A 80 3.13 1.22 7.92
CA VAL A 80 3.65 1.11 6.56
C VAL A 80 2.72 1.84 5.60
N GLU A 81 3.28 2.66 4.73
CA GLU A 81 2.50 3.46 3.79
C GLU A 81 2.05 2.64 2.59
N GLU A 82 0.89 2.99 2.07
CA GLU A 82 0.41 2.49 0.78
C GLU A 82 1.08 3.26 -0.35
N MET A 83 1.56 2.54 -1.37
CA MET A 83 2.03 3.16 -2.60
C MET A 83 0.87 3.78 -3.37
N CYS A 84 1.14 4.88 -4.07
CA CYS A 84 0.16 5.50 -4.94
C CYS A 84 -0.20 4.53 -6.07
N ARG A 85 -1.48 4.17 -6.20
CA ARG A 85 -1.95 3.22 -7.22
C ARG A 85 -1.79 3.73 -8.65
N THR A 86 -1.78 5.06 -8.85
CA THR A 86 -1.62 5.68 -10.16
C THR A 86 -0.19 5.57 -10.66
N CYS A 87 0.79 6.09 -9.90
CA CYS A 87 2.18 6.09 -10.33
C CYS A 87 2.98 4.87 -9.86
N ARG A 88 2.35 3.97 -9.11
CA ARG A 88 2.95 2.77 -8.50
C ARG A 88 4.22 3.04 -7.70
N GLY A 89 4.42 4.27 -7.23
CA GLY A 89 5.56 4.60 -6.37
C GLY A 89 6.61 5.54 -6.94
N CYS A 90 6.65 5.77 -8.25
CA CYS A 90 7.71 6.60 -8.82
C CYS A 90 7.49 8.11 -8.61
N GLY A 91 6.27 8.52 -8.26
CA GLY A 91 5.91 9.93 -8.07
C GLY A 91 5.72 10.73 -9.37
N ARG A 92 5.95 10.16 -10.56
CA ARG A 92 5.86 10.88 -11.84
C ARG A 92 4.44 10.78 -12.45
N ALA A 93 4.07 11.77 -13.25
CA ALA A 93 2.84 11.73 -14.07
C ALA A 93 3.00 10.87 -15.33
N ASP A 94 4.21 10.82 -15.87
CA ASP A 94 4.60 10.02 -17.04
C ASP A 94 5.60 8.93 -16.63
N HIS A 95 5.54 7.79 -17.31
CA HIS A 95 6.23 6.55 -16.97
C HIS A 95 7.24 6.09 -18.05
N GLU A 96 7.40 6.83 -19.15
CA GLU A 96 8.32 6.46 -20.24
C GLU A 96 9.80 6.38 -19.80
N GLU A 97 10.21 7.18 -18.81
CA GLU A 97 11.60 7.28 -18.33
C GLU A 97 11.84 6.59 -16.98
N CYS A 98 10.89 5.79 -16.49
CA CYS A 98 11.04 5.11 -15.22
C CYS A 98 12.09 3.99 -15.31
N ALA A 99 13.11 4.04 -14.43
CA ALA A 99 14.08 2.97 -14.30
C ALA A 99 13.42 1.66 -13.81
N PRO A 100 13.93 0.48 -14.17
CA PRO A 100 13.41 -0.79 -13.66
C PRO A 100 13.43 -0.87 -12.13
N GLY A 101 12.39 -1.45 -11.54
CA GLY A 101 12.33 -1.73 -10.10
C GLY A 101 11.98 -0.51 -9.23
N ILE A 102 11.53 0.60 -9.83
CA ILE A 102 11.02 1.77 -9.11
C ILE A 102 9.51 1.72 -8.91
N HIS A 103 8.78 0.91 -9.69
CA HIS A 103 7.35 0.71 -9.47
C HIS A 103 7.09 -0.52 -8.60
N ALA A 104 6.00 -0.45 -7.85
CA ALA A 104 5.45 -1.59 -7.16
C ALA A 104 4.86 -2.58 -8.19
N GLY A 105 5.20 -3.86 -8.03
CA GLY A 105 4.83 -4.91 -8.99
C GLY A 105 5.77 -4.99 -10.21
N ASP A 106 6.82 -4.17 -10.28
CA ASP A 106 7.98 -4.53 -11.12
C ASP A 106 8.65 -5.73 -10.43
N ASP A 107 8.27 -6.94 -10.84
CA ASP A 107 8.80 -8.18 -10.27
C ASP A 107 10.33 -8.24 -10.43
N GLU A 108 11.00 -8.76 -9.40
CA GLU A 108 12.44 -9.06 -9.35
C GLU A 108 12.85 -10.20 -10.32
N ASP A 109 11.87 -10.77 -11.05
CA ASP A 109 12.02 -11.90 -11.97
C ASP A 109 12.53 -11.52 -13.36
N ASP A 110 12.74 -10.23 -13.66
CA ASP A 110 13.51 -9.86 -14.84
C ASP A 110 14.97 -10.23 -14.55
N GLU A 111 15.36 -11.42 -15.01
CA GLU A 111 16.65 -12.14 -14.91
C GLU A 111 17.86 -11.34 -15.45
N ARG A 112 17.98 -10.08 -15.02
CA ARG A 112 19.07 -9.17 -15.31
C ARG A 112 19.82 -8.77 -14.04
N PHE A 113 19.91 -9.68 -13.07
CA PHE A 113 21.17 -9.85 -12.34
C PHE A 113 22.24 -10.43 -13.27
N GLY A 114 22.50 -9.71 -14.37
CA GLY A 114 23.77 -9.80 -15.05
C GLY A 114 24.79 -9.26 -14.07
N TYR A 115 25.63 -10.14 -13.54
CA TYR A 115 26.92 -9.79 -12.99
C TYR A 115 27.65 -8.92 -14.04
N THR A 116 27.45 -7.61 -13.98
CA THR A 116 28.40 -6.68 -14.59
C THR A 116 29.49 -6.54 -13.56
N ASP A 117 30.54 -7.33 -13.77
CA ASP A 117 31.77 -7.43 -13.00
C ASP A 117 32.61 -6.11 -13.05
N ASP A 118 31.96 -4.96 -13.29
CA ASP A 118 32.57 -3.69 -13.70
C ASP A 118 32.05 -2.47 -12.90
N GLN A 119 31.66 -2.64 -11.63
CA GLN A 119 31.46 -1.49 -10.70
C GLN A 119 32.36 -1.66 -9.48
N GLU A 120 33.64 -1.30 -9.64
CA GLU A 120 34.68 -1.42 -8.62
C GLU A 120 34.75 -0.27 -7.60
N ASP A 121 33.84 0.73 -7.60
CA ASP A 121 34.02 1.92 -6.74
C ASP A 121 32.77 2.46 -6.00
N ASP A 122 31.58 1.84 -6.13
CA ASP A 122 30.41 2.25 -5.35
C ASP A 122 30.26 1.42 -4.06
N GLU A 123 30.02 2.11 -2.94
CA GLU A 123 29.72 1.46 -1.66
C GLU A 123 28.60 0.42 -1.86
N PRO A 124 28.73 -0.81 -1.33
CA PRO A 124 27.78 -1.86 -1.63
C PRO A 124 26.40 -1.46 -1.12
N SER A 125 25.47 -1.24 -2.06
CA SER A 125 24.07 -1.00 -1.74
C SER A 125 23.51 -2.18 -0.94
N CYS A 126 22.52 -1.94 -0.09
CA CYS A 126 21.94 -3.00 0.74
C CYS A 126 21.38 -4.11 -0.16
N TYR A 127 21.96 -5.31 -0.07
CA TYR A 127 21.59 -6.48 -0.87
C TYR A 127 20.08 -6.77 -0.90
N SER A 128 19.38 -6.51 0.20
CA SER A 128 17.96 -6.81 0.33
C SER A 128 17.02 -5.79 -0.33
N CYS A 129 17.47 -4.58 -0.64
CA CYS A 129 16.59 -3.53 -1.20
C CYS A 129 17.25 -2.72 -2.32
N GLY A 130 18.47 -3.08 -2.74
CA GLY A 130 19.24 -2.34 -3.74
C GLY A 130 19.51 -0.88 -3.34
N GLY A 131 19.58 -0.59 -2.04
CA GLY A 131 19.77 0.78 -1.53
C GLY A 131 18.50 1.64 -1.41
N LYS A 132 17.31 1.13 -1.78
CA LYS A 132 16.04 1.88 -1.67
C LYS A 132 15.56 2.11 -0.24
N HIS A 133 16.11 1.38 0.73
CA HIS A 133 15.69 1.35 2.14
C HIS A 133 14.27 0.77 2.39
N PHE A 134 13.53 0.37 1.37
CA PHE A 134 12.24 -0.31 1.50
C PHE A 134 12.06 -1.35 0.40
N ASN A 135 11.10 -2.25 0.60
CA ASN A 135 10.61 -3.19 -0.40
C ASN A 135 9.11 -3.00 -0.61
N PHE A 136 8.65 -3.33 -1.82
CA PHE A 136 7.23 -3.37 -2.13
C PHE A 136 6.68 -4.73 -1.69
N MET A 137 5.67 -4.73 -0.83
CA MET A 137 4.99 -5.96 -0.45
C MET A 137 3.52 -5.88 -0.86
N PRO A 138 3.00 -6.86 -1.62
CA PRO A 138 1.58 -6.91 -1.90
C PRO A 138 0.79 -7.11 -0.59
N GLY A 139 -0.18 -6.27 -0.37
CA GLY A 139 -1.20 -6.38 0.65
C GLY A 139 -2.57 -6.56 0.01
N ILE A 140 -3.51 -7.15 0.76
CA ILE A 140 -4.90 -7.28 0.32
C ILE A 140 -5.70 -6.18 1.01
N GLY A 141 -6.18 -5.20 0.24
CA GLY A 141 -7.12 -4.21 0.73
C GLY A 141 -8.53 -4.81 0.88
N GLU A 142 -9.26 -4.41 1.93
CA GLU A 142 -10.70 -4.65 2.02
C GLU A 142 -11.44 -3.47 1.35
N ASP A 143 -11.67 -3.54 0.05
CA ASP A 143 -12.40 -2.53 -0.72
C ASP A 143 -13.75 -3.08 -1.23
N GLN A 144 -14.86 -2.51 -0.73
CA GLN A 144 -16.21 -2.90 -1.13
C GLN A 144 -16.49 -2.61 -2.61
N GLN A 145 -15.88 -1.58 -3.18
CA GLN A 145 -16.05 -1.27 -4.59
C GLN A 145 -15.35 -2.31 -5.46
N ALA A 146 -14.15 -2.73 -5.05
CA ALA A 146 -13.44 -3.81 -5.72
C ALA A 146 -14.17 -5.16 -5.59
N GLU A 147 -14.78 -5.45 -4.44
CA GLU A 147 -15.62 -6.63 -4.27
C GLU A 147 -16.84 -6.61 -5.21
N ALA A 148 -17.50 -5.45 -5.34
CA ALA A 148 -18.62 -5.28 -6.27
C ALA A 148 -18.17 -5.41 -7.74
N ALA A 149 -17.04 -4.80 -8.12
CA ALA A 149 -16.47 -4.91 -9.46
C ALA A 149 -16.08 -6.37 -9.79
N ARG A 150 -15.49 -7.09 -8.83
CA ARG A 150 -15.17 -8.51 -8.97
C ARG A 150 -16.42 -9.36 -9.14
N ALA A 151 -17.46 -9.09 -8.36
CA ALA A 151 -18.73 -9.82 -8.47
C ALA A 151 -19.36 -9.64 -9.86
N GLU A 152 -19.38 -8.40 -10.38
CA GLU A 152 -19.89 -8.12 -11.73
C GLU A 152 -19.03 -8.79 -12.81
N LEU A 153 -17.70 -8.71 -12.70
CA LEU A 153 -16.78 -9.37 -13.65
C LEU A 153 -17.00 -10.88 -13.67
N MET A 154 -17.13 -11.51 -12.51
CA MET A 154 -17.37 -12.95 -12.39
C MET A 154 -18.75 -13.37 -12.89
N GLU A 155 -19.77 -12.53 -12.73
CA GLU A 155 -21.09 -12.76 -13.34
C GLU A 155 -20.98 -12.81 -14.88
N ARG A 156 -20.26 -11.86 -15.50
CA ARG A 156 -20.00 -11.86 -16.94
C ARG A 156 -19.21 -13.09 -17.38
N ALA A 157 -18.18 -13.46 -16.63
CA ALA A 157 -17.35 -14.63 -16.91
C ALA A 157 -18.15 -15.93 -16.88
N HIS A 158 -18.97 -16.12 -15.84
CA HIS A 158 -19.82 -17.30 -15.72
C HIS A 158 -20.87 -17.38 -16.85
N ALA A 159 -21.41 -16.24 -17.31
CA ALA A 159 -22.31 -16.21 -18.46
C ALA A 159 -21.65 -16.70 -19.77
N GLN A 160 -20.33 -16.58 -19.89
CA GLN A 160 -19.54 -17.09 -21.02
C GLN A 160 -18.93 -18.49 -20.76
N GLY A 161 -19.22 -19.10 -19.61
CA GLY A 161 -18.65 -20.40 -19.23
C GLY A 161 -17.16 -20.35 -18.89
N MET A 162 -16.62 -19.17 -18.56
CA MET A 162 -15.23 -18.98 -18.16
C MET A 162 -15.05 -19.24 -16.67
N THR A 163 -13.89 -19.79 -16.31
CA THR A 163 -13.45 -19.92 -14.92
C THR A 163 -12.73 -18.67 -14.44
N GLU A 164 -12.56 -18.52 -13.13
CA GLU A 164 -11.74 -17.45 -12.55
C GLU A 164 -10.30 -17.45 -13.12
N TRP A 165 -9.74 -18.62 -13.41
CA TRP A 165 -8.41 -18.73 -14.00
C TRP A 165 -8.34 -18.17 -15.42
N ASP A 166 -9.39 -18.39 -16.22
CA ASP A 166 -9.49 -17.82 -17.57
C ASP A 166 -9.61 -16.29 -17.53
N VAL A 167 -10.34 -15.76 -16.53
CA VAL A 167 -10.46 -14.31 -16.30
C VAL A 167 -9.11 -13.71 -15.93
N MET A 168 -8.38 -14.30 -14.97
CA MET A 168 -7.06 -13.82 -14.58
C MET A 168 -6.07 -13.83 -15.76
N GLY A 169 -6.08 -14.90 -16.56
CA GLY A 169 -5.27 -14.99 -17.78
C GLY A 169 -5.60 -13.88 -18.76
N ALA A 170 -6.88 -13.72 -19.13
CA ALA A 170 -7.31 -12.68 -20.06
C ALA A 170 -7.04 -11.25 -19.52
N ALA A 171 -7.18 -11.03 -18.21
CA ALA A 171 -6.87 -9.74 -17.57
C ALA A 171 -5.40 -9.37 -17.73
N THR A 172 -4.51 -10.34 -17.52
CA THR A 172 -3.05 -10.20 -17.60
C THR A 172 -2.61 -9.76 -18.99
N PHE A 173 -3.30 -10.24 -20.04
CA PHE A 173 -2.99 -9.91 -21.43
C PHE A 173 -3.85 -8.78 -22.01
N GLY A 174 -4.71 -8.13 -21.21
CA GLY A 174 -5.57 -7.04 -21.67
C GLY A 174 -6.67 -7.49 -22.64
N GLU A 175 -7.07 -8.76 -22.60
CA GLU A 175 -7.98 -9.38 -23.55
C GLU A 175 -9.44 -9.41 -23.07
N LEU A 176 -9.72 -8.99 -21.82
CA LEU A 176 -11.04 -9.14 -21.22
C LEU A 176 -12.17 -8.46 -22.00
N ASP A 177 -11.91 -7.29 -22.59
CA ASP A 177 -12.92 -6.59 -23.39
C ASP A 177 -13.33 -7.38 -24.64
N GLN A 178 -12.43 -8.23 -25.17
CA GLN A 178 -12.71 -9.09 -26.32
C GLN A 178 -13.53 -10.31 -25.93
N VAL A 179 -13.27 -10.89 -24.76
CA VAL A 179 -13.90 -12.14 -24.30
C VAL A 179 -15.18 -11.93 -23.49
N LEU A 180 -15.25 -10.87 -22.68
CA LEU A 180 -16.36 -10.56 -21.77
C LEU A 180 -17.14 -9.29 -22.16
N GLY A 181 -16.73 -8.63 -23.25
CA GLY A 181 -17.35 -7.40 -23.76
C GLY A 181 -16.79 -6.13 -23.11
N ALA A 182 -17.14 -4.99 -23.70
CA ALA A 182 -16.58 -3.68 -23.35
C ALA A 182 -16.67 -3.36 -21.83
N GLY A 183 -15.58 -2.82 -21.30
CA GLY A 183 -15.45 -2.41 -19.90
C GLY A 183 -15.15 -3.56 -18.93
N ALA A 184 -14.95 -4.78 -19.41
CA ALA A 184 -14.53 -5.91 -18.58
C ALA A 184 -13.09 -5.73 -18.08
N GLN A 185 -12.20 -5.14 -18.89
CA GLN A 185 -10.85 -4.81 -18.45
C GLN A 185 -10.86 -3.78 -17.31
N ALA A 186 -11.65 -2.71 -17.47
CA ALA A 186 -11.81 -1.70 -16.42
C ALA A 186 -12.43 -2.27 -15.13
N LEU A 187 -13.35 -3.25 -15.24
CA LEU A 187 -13.88 -3.97 -14.08
C LEU A 187 -12.82 -4.82 -13.40
N ALA A 188 -11.93 -5.48 -14.14
CA ALA A 188 -10.83 -6.24 -13.56
C ALA A 188 -9.81 -5.36 -12.85
N GLU A 189 -9.48 -4.21 -13.43
CA GLU A 189 -8.63 -3.19 -12.79
C GLU A 189 -9.30 -2.63 -11.52
N ALA A 190 -10.60 -2.38 -11.55
CA ALA A 190 -11.35 -1.94 -10.37
C ALA A 190 -11.49 -3.05 -9.31
N ALA A 191 -11.52 -4.31 -9.74
CA ALA A 191 -11.60 -5.49 -8.88
C ALA A 191 -10.26 -5.87 -8.24
N ASP A 192 -9.15 -5.31 -8.74
CA ASP A 192 -7.82 -5.53 -8.17
C ASP A 192 -7.72 -4.85 -6.81
N THR A 193 -7.81 -5.64 -5.75
CA THR A 193 -7.61 -5.20 -4.37
C THR A 193 -6.15 -5.23 -3.94
N THR A 194 -5.25 -5.60 -4.85
CA THR A 194 -3.81 -5.61 -4.56
C THR A 194 -3.39 -4.19 -4.29
N THR A 195 -3.03 -3.96 -3.04
CA THR A 195 -2.32 -2.75 -2.66
C THR A 195 -0.85 -3.09 -2.50
N TYR A 196 0.03 -2.13 -2.72
CA TYR A 196 1.44 -2.32 -2.46
C TYR A 196 1.85 -1.47 -1.28
N LEU A 197 2.47 -2.09 -0.29
CA LEU A 197 2.92 -1.45 0.93
C LEU A 197 4.41 -1.15 0.82
N ARG A 198 4.80 0.04 1.25
CA ARG A 198 6.20 0.47 1.40
C ARG A 198 6.74 -0.06 2.72
N VAL A 199 7.34 -1.24 2.69
CA VAL A 199 7.79 -1.92 3.91
C VAL A 199 9.27 -1.64 4.14
N PRO A 200 9.66 -1.08 5.30
CA PRO A 200 11.06 -0.77 5.57
C PRO A 200 11.96 -2.00 5.49
N CYS A 201 13.08 -1.85 4.80
CA CYS A 201 14.17 -2.82 4.83
C CYS A 201 14.90 -2.71 6.18
N GLY A 202 15.53 -3.80 6.64
CA GLY A 202 16.33 -3.78 7.87
C GLY A 202 17.46 -2.73 7.86
N CYS A 203 17.96 -2.34 6.69
CA CYS A 203 18.96 -1.27 6.57
C CYS A 203 18.41 0.15 6.79
N ALA A 204 17.08 0.30 6.91
CA ALA A 204 16.41 1.58 7.13
C ALA A 204 16.16 1.87 8.61
N GLU A 205 16.72 1.09 9.54
CA GLU A 205 16.51 1.26 10.98
C GLU A 205 16.85 2.69 11.45
N ASN A 206 17.86 3.33 10.85
CA ASN A 206 18.23 4.71 11.14
C ASN A 206 17.23 5.77 10.63
N LEU A 207 16.30 5.40 9.77
CA LEU A 207 15.18 6.24 9.29
C LEU A 207 13.90 6.05 10.11
N MET A 208 13.90 5.06 11.02
CA MET A 208 12.77 4.78 11.88
C MET A 208 12.70 5.79 13.02
N ARG A 209 11.51 6.32 13.28
CA ARG A 209 11.21 7.09 14.49
C ARG A 209 9.98 6.54 15.20
N THR A 210 9.97 6.71 16.52
CA THR A 210 8.77 6.50 17.34
C THR A 210 8.10 7.83 17.57
N VAL A 211 6.84 7.94 17.16
CA VAL A 211 6.06 9.18 17.18
C VAL A 211 4.68 8.92 17.76
N ARG A 212 4.00 9.97 18.22
CA ARG A 212 2.57 9.84 18.51
C ARG A 212 1.81 9.71 17.21
N ARG A 213 0.80 8.84 17.17
CA ARG A 213 -0.05 8.64 16.00
C ARG A 213 -0.65 9.96 15.49
N SER A 214 -1.05 10.85 16.40
CA SER A 214 -1.58 12.17 16.07
C SER A 214 -0.61 13.09 15.30
N GLU A 215 0.70 12.88 15.41
CA GLU A 215 1.68 13.67 14.66
C GLU A 215 1.70 13.32 13.17
N LEU A 216 1.25 12.12 12.79
CA LEU A 216 1.20 11.65 11.41
C LEU A 216 -0.10 12.07 10.71
N GLU A 217 -1.21 12.14 11.44
CA GLU A 217 -2.53 12.54 10.90
C GLU A 217 -2.60 14.02 10.48
N VAL A 218 -1.60 14.85 10.84
CA VAL A 218 -1.53 16.28 10.50
C VAL A 218 -0.68 16.53 9.24
N SER A 219 0.06 15.52 8.76
CA SER A 219 1.01 15.64 7.66
C SER A 219 0.57 14.98 6.35
N ALA A 220 -0.58 14.30 6.35
CA ALA A 220 -1.24 13.70 5.18
C ALA A 220 -2.42 14.57 4.73
#